data_AF-K9X2E6-F1
#
_entry.id   AF-K9X2E6-F1
#
_cell.length_a   1.000
_cell.length_b   1.000
_cell.length_c   1.000
_cell.angle_alpha   90.00
_cell.angle_beta   90.00
_cell.angle_gamma   90.00
#
_symmetry.space_group_name_H-M   'P 1'
#
loop_
_entity.id
_entity.type
_entity.pdbx_description
1 polymer ?
#
loop_
_entity_poly.entity_id
_entity_poly.type
_entity_poly.pdbx_seq_one_letter_code
_entity_poly.pdbx_strand_id
1 'polypeptide(L)'
;MSRLLYENSVSYKGYLIIPFVFGTADNHEIYSYKLLAEIGHKSQFHKADNPAKVYGSSINNIVDIAKEHIEQHSDFVSQGDSFKSRYVYRHNLIIVFQEGGKYFYDHYPPELLNNIAAPKLFTSEYECLNWIQQGLLGRHIKQKAK
;
A
#
# COMPACT_ATOMS: atom_id res chain seq x y z
N MET A 1 -1.25 2.42 17.80
CA MET A 1 -0.64 2.10 16.50
C MET A 1 -0.98 3.22 15.55
N SER A 2 0.01 3.80 14.87
CA SER A 2 -0.21 4.89 13.92
C SER A 2 -0.76 4.37 12.60
N ARG A 3 -1.65 5.14 11.98
CA ARG A 3 -2.16 4.88 10.63
C ARG A 3 -1.04 4.92 9.59
N LEU A 4 -1.10 4.03 8.61
CA LEU A 4 -0.31 4.06 7.39
C LEU A 4 -0.83 5.17 6.46
N LEU A 5 0.05 6.06 6.03
CA LEU A 5 -0.28 7.23 5.21
C LEU A 5 -0.26 6.86 3.73
N TYR A 6 -1.22 6.03 3.31
CA TYR A 6 -1.28 5.54 1.93
C TYR A 6 -1.40 6.66 0.89
N GLU A 7 -2.01 7.79 1.24
CA GLU A 7 -2.09 8.98 0.39
C GLU A 7 -0.72 9.60 0.08
N ASN A 8 0.29 9.32 0.91
CA ASN A 8 1.67 9.74 0.72
C ASN A 8 2.56 8.60 0.19
N SER A 9 1.97 7.49 -0.24
CA SER A 9 2.74 6.35 -0.74
C SER A 9 3.37 6.63 -2.11
N VAL A 10 4.61 6.14 -2.29
CA VAL A 10 5.39 6.35 -3.51
C VAL A 10 5.85 5.00 -4.05
N SER A 11 5.57 4.75 -5.33
CA SER A 11 6.12 3.59 -6.03
C SER A 11 7.56 3.88 -6.46
N TYR A 12 8.47 2.96 -6.19
CA TYR A 12 9.88 3.05 -6.55
C TYR A 12 10.48 1.67 -6.78
N LYS A 13 10.98 1.40 -7.99
CA LYS A 13 11.71 0.18 -8.38
C LYS A 13 11.02 -1.15 -8.04
N GLY A 14 9.69 -1.21 -8.08
CA GLY A 14 8.93 -2.43 -7.72
C GLY A 14 8.57 -2.52 -6.24
N TYR A 15 8.75 -1.45 -5.47
CA TYR A 15 8.32 -1.33 -4.09
C TYR A 15 7.35 -0.15 -3.92
N LEU A 16 6.33 -0.33 -3.09
CA LEU A 16 5.51 0.76 -2.58
C LEU A 16 6.06 1.19 -1.22
N ILE A 17 6.58 2.41 -1.16
CA ILE A 17 7.03 3.07 0.07
C ILE A 17 5.79 3.65 0.74
N ILE A 18 5.54 3.26 1.99
CA ILE A 18 4.33 3.63 2.74
C ILE A 18 4.75 4.33 4.04
N PRO A 19 4.75 5.67 4.07
CA PRO A 19 5.09 6.44 5.26
C PRO A 19 4.08 6.25 6.39
N PHE A 20 4.53 6.41 7.64
CA PHE A 20 3.67 6.52 8.81
C PHE A 20 4.34 7.34 9.92
N VAL A 21 3.54 7.89 10.83
CA VAL A 21 4.05 8.60 12.01
C VAL A 21 4.47 7.57 13.06
N PHE A 22 5.77 7.43 13.31
CA PHE A 22 6.28 6.51 14.34
C PHE A 22 6.00 7.03 15.75
N GLY A 23 6.12 8.33 15.97
CA GLY A 23 5.92 8.97 17.27
C GLY A 23 6.04 10.48 17.17
N THR A 24 6.04 11.15 18.33
CA THR A 24 6.22 12.60 18.44
C THR A 24 7.31 12.91 19.45
N ALA A 25 8.16 13.89 19.13
CA ALA A 25 9.18 14.44 20.03
C ALA A 25 9.18 15.97 19.91
N ASP A 26 9.17 16.68 21.04
CA ASP A 26 9.13 18.15 21.09
C ASP A 26 8.08 18.78 20.16
N ASN A 27 6.86 18.20 20.14
CA ASN A 27 5.74 18.57 19.27
C ASN A 27 5.98 18.39 17.75
N HIS A 28 7.04 17.69 17.35
CA HIS A 28 7.32 17.32 15.97
C HIS A 28 7.02 15.84 15.73
N GLU A 29 6.39 15.53 14.60
CA GLU A 29 6.17 14.15 14.17
C GLU A 29 7.49 13.51 13.69
N ILE A 30 7.73 12.29 14.15
CA ILE A 30 8.81 11.43 13.68
C ILE A 30 8.20 10.41 12.72
N TYR A 31 8.75 10.30 11.53
CA TYR A 31 8.25 9.42 10.48
C TYR A 31 9.09 8.16 10.35
N SER A 32 8.42 7.09 9.97
CA SER A 32 9.00 5.82 9.54
C SER A 32 8.27 5.36 8.26
N TYR A 33 8.65 4.20 7.72
CA TYR A 33 8.05 3.65 6.52
C TYR A 33 7.93 2.14 6.58
N LYS A 34 6.95 1.61 5.83
CA LYS A 34 6.87 0.20 5.46
C LYS A 34 7.07 0.04 3.97
N LEU A 35 7.50 -1.14 3.55
CA LEU A 35 7.62 -1.50 2.15
C LEU A 35 6.62 -2.60 1.78
N LEU A 36 6.02 -2.48 0.60
CA LEU A 36 5.30 -3.56 -0.06
C LEU A 36 6.00 -3.85 -1.38
N ALA A 37 6.52 -5.06 -1.56
CA ALA A 37 7.18 -5.46 -2.79
C ALA A 37 6.19 -6.07 -3.79
N GLU A 38 6.33 -5.72 -5.07
CA GLU A 38 5.55 -6.27 -6.19
C GLU A 38 5.65 -7.80 -6.27
N ILE A 39 6.84 -8.36 -6.04
CA ILE A 39 7.09 -9.80 -6.11
C ILE A 39 6.66 -10.56 -4.85
N GLY A 40 5.93 -9.91 -3.95
CA GLY A 40 5.42 -10.54 -2.74
C GLY A 40 6.53 -11.06 -1.82
N HIS A 41 6.25 -12.16 -1.12
CA HIS A 41 7.16 -12.84 -0.20
C HIS A 41 8.51 -13.29 -0.80
N LYS A 42 8.70 -13.18 -2.12
CA LYS A 42 9.99 -13.43 -2.76
C LYS A 42 11.00 -12.32 -2.47
N SER A 43 10.55 -11.13 -2.08
CA SER A 43 11.45 -10.06 -1.65
C SER A 43 11.58 -10.03 -0.13
N GLN A 44 12.81 -9.82 0.36
CA GLN A 44 13.08 -9.58 1.78
C GLN A 44 12.38 -8.32 2.32
N PHE A 45 12.00 -7.39 1.44
CA PHE A 45 11.35 -6.14 1.83
C PHE A 45 9.82 -6.19 1.77
N HIS A 46 9.22 -7.32 1.41
CA HIS A 46 7.77 -7.41 1.37
C HIS A 46 7.16 -7.36 2.78
N LYS A 47 6.37 -6.30 3.04
CA LYS A 47 5.76 -5.96 4.34
C LYS A 47 6.79 -5.64 5.43
N ALA A 48 8.03 -5.32 5.06
CA ALA A 48 9.07 -4.94 6.00
C ALA A 48 8.75 -3.61 6.69
N ASP A 49 9.05 -3.53 7.99
CA ASP A 49 8.88 -2.33 8.81
C ASP A 49 10.26 -1.71 9.06
N ASN A 50 10.44 -0.48 8.57
CA ASN A 50 11.68 0.28 8.66
C ASN A 50 12.97 -0.56 8.43
N PRO A 51 13.16 -1.16 7.24
CA PRO A 51 14.31 -2.01 6.99
C PRO A 51 15.66 -1.27 7.11
N ALA A 52 15.69 0.05 6.87
CA ALA A 52 16.87 0.88 7.11
C ALA A 52 17.16 1.14 8.61
N LYS A 53 16.17 0.96 9.50
CA LYS A 53 16.22 1.34 10.92
C LYS A 53 16.53 2.83 11.15
N VAL A 54 16.08 3.69 10.23
CA VAL A 54 16.26 5.14 10.27
C VAL A 54 14.88 5.82 10.34
N TYR A 55 14.81 6.95 11.02
CA TYR A 55 13.60 7.75 11.14
C TYR A 55 13.79 9.09 10.45
N GLY A 56 12.69 9.66 9.93
CA GLY A 56 12.70 10.93 9.22
C GLY A 56 11.95 12.03 9.96
N SER A 57 12.32 13.28 9.70
CA SER A 57 11.66 14.48 10.26
C SER A 57 10.46 14.96 9.43
N SER A 58 10.26 14.38 8.25
CA SER A 58 9.14 14.68 7.36
C SER A 58 8.83 13.48 6.47
N ILE A 59 7.66 13.50 5.84
CA ILE A 59 7.24 12.49 4.84
C ILE A 59 8.23 12.42 3.67
N ASN A 60 8.67 13.56 3.14
CA ASN A 60 9.62 13.58 2.01
C ASN A 60 10.96 12.98 2.43
N ASN A 61 11.47 13.35 3.60
CA ASN A 61 12.74 12.84 4.10
C ASN A 61 12.71 11.33 4.31
N ILE A 62 11.63 10.76 4.89
CA ILE A 62 11.56 9.31 5.08
C ILE A 62 11.38 8.54 3.76
N VAL A 63 10.72 9.14 2.76
CA VAL A 63 10.63 8.57 1.42
C VAL A 63 12.00 8.56 0.74
N ASP A 64 12.79 9.62 0.88
CA ASP A 64 14.13 9.68 0.30
C ASP A 64 15.08 8.66 0.95
N ILE A 65 15.02 8.51 2.27
CA ILE A 65 15.72 7.44 3.01
C ILE A 65 15.32 6.06 2.50
N ALA A 66 14.01 5.82 2.30
CA ALA A 66 13.52 4.54 1.80
C ALA A 66 14.01 4.25 0.37
N LYS A 67 14.02 5.27 -0.51
CA LYS A 67 14.57 5.14 -1.87
C LYS A 67 16.05 4.80 -1.85
N GLU A 68 16.85 5.50 -1.04
CA GLU A 68 18.28 5.23 -0.89
C GLU A 68 18.52 3.80 -0.39
N HIS A 69 17.74 3.35 0.61
CA HIS A 69 17.84 1.99 1.12
C HIS A 69 17.52 0.93 0.06
N ILE A 70 16.45 1.13 -0.72
CA ILE A 70 16.08 0.26 -1.85
C ILE A 70 17.21 0.23 -2.89
N GLU A 71 17.80 1.39 -3.20
CA GLU A 71 18.88 1.50 -4.19
C GLU A 71 20.09 0.62 -3.82
N GLN A 72 20.44 0.61 -2.54
CA GLN A 72 21.63 -0.07 -2.03
C GLN A 72 21.42 -1.57 -1.73
N HIS A 73 20.19 -1.98 -1.41
CA HIS A 73 19.93 -3.30 -0.80
C HIS A 73 18.82 -4.11 -1.48
N SER A 74 18.17 -3.60 -2.53
CA SER A 74 17.11 -4.33 -3.21
C SER A 74 17.62 -5.63 -3.83
N ASP A 75 16.85 -6.69 -3.63
CA ASP A 75 17.05 -8.00 -4.23
C ASP A 75 16.43 -8.09 -5.64
N PHE A 76 15.62 -7.09 -6.00
CA PHE A 76 14.90 -7.02 -7.26
C PHE A 76 14.65 -5.57 -7.65
N VAL A 77 14.69 -5.31 -8.96
CA VAL A 77 14.30 -4.02 -9.55
C VAL A 77 13.28 -4.28 -10.64
N SER A 78 12.08 -3.72 -10.48
CA SER A 78 11.04 -3.78 -11.51
C SER A 78 11.32 -2.78 -12.63
N GLN A 79 10.98 -3.15 -13.87
CA GLN A 79 10.98 -2.27 -15.03
C GLN A 79 9.65 -1.52 -15.20
N GLY A 80 8.62 -1.89 -14.42
CA GLY A 80 7.29 -1.29 -14.46
C GLY A 80 6.87 -0.67 -13.12
N ASP A 81 5.66 -0.13 -13.11
CA ASP A 81 5.00 0.32 -11.89
C ASP A 81 3.74 -0.51 -11.65
N SER A 82 3.89 -1.63 -10.93
CA SER A 82 2.76 -2.47 -10.51
C SER A 82 1.88 -1.84 -9.43
N PHE A 83 2.28 -0.67 -8.90
CA PHE A 83 1.50 0.13 -7.97
C PHE A 83 0.87 1.36 -8.63
N LYS A 84 0.87 1.44 -9.97
CA LYS A 84 0.26 2.54 -10.72
C LYS A 84 -1.25 2.65 -10.47
N SER A 85 -1.94 1.51 -10.39
CA SER A 85 -3.38 1.41 -10.14
C SER A 85 -3.66 1.26 -8.64
N ARG A 86 -3.04 2.12 -7.83
CA ARG A 86 -3.30 2.21 -6.39
C ARG A 86 -4.30 3.32 -6.10
N TYR A 87 -5.19 3.04 -5.16
CA TYR A 87 -6.27 3.92 -4.74
C TYR A 87 -6.32 3.98 -3.22
N VAL A 88 -6.66 5.15 -2.69
CA VAL A 88 -6.89 5.32 -1.25
C VAL A 88 -8.35 5.65 -1.02
N TYR A 89 -9.04 4.82 -0.26
CA TYR A 89 -10.45 5.04 0.10
C TYR A 89 -10.67 4.83 1.58
N ARG A 90 -11.16 5.87 2.28
CA ARG A 90 -11.35 5.84 3.75
C ARG A 90 -10.11 5.29 4.47
N HIS A 91 -8.93 5.78 4.08
CA HIS A 91 -7.63 5.35 4.59
C HIS A 91 -7.25 3.88 4.33
N ASN A 92 -7.98 3.16 3.48
CA ASN A 92 -7.58 1.83 3.02
C ASN A 92 -6.80 1.98 1.71
N LEU A 93 -5.78 1.14 1.52
CA LEU A 93 -5.08 1.03 0.25
C LEU A 93 -5.71 -0.09 -0.56
N ILE A 94 -6.09 0.24 -1.79
CA ILE A 94 -6.57 -0.69 -2.80
C ILE A 94 -5.57 -0.69 -3.93
N ILE A 95 -5.09 -1.86 -4.36
CA ILE A 95 -4.21 -1.98 -5.52
C ILE A 95 -4.93 -2.88 -6.51
N VAL A 96 -5.24 -2.37 -7.70
CA VAL A 96 -5.89 -3.14 -8.75
C VAL A 96 -4.83 -3.69 -9.69
N PHE A 97 -4.96 -4.98 -9.99
CA PHE A 97 -4.09 -5.69 -10.92
C PHE A 97 -4.90 -6.19 -12.11
N GLN A 98 -4.24 -6.33 -13.25
CA GLN A 98 -4.82 -6.91 -14.46
C GLN A 98 -3.96 -8.08 -14.93
N GLU A 99 -4.56 -9.26 -15.06
CA GLU A 99 -3.91 -10.45 -15.61
C GLU A 99 -4.90 -11.22 -16.48
N GLY A 100 -4.50 -11.64 -17.68
CA GLY A 100 -5.36 -12.42 -18.58
C GLY A 100 -6.69 -11.73 -18.93
N GLY A 101 -6.73 -10.40 -18.97
CA GLY A 101 -7.97 -9.64 -19.21
C GLY A 101 -8.97 -9.64 -18.04
N LYS A 102 -8.57 -10.14 -16.87
CA LYS A 102 -9.32 -10.07 -15.62
C LYS A 102 -8.68 -9.09 -14.66
N TYR A 103 -9.52 -8.50 -13.82
CA TYR A 103 -9.09 -7.59 -12.77
C TYR A 103 -9.28 -8.23 -11.41
N PHE A 104 -8.30 -8.05 -10.54
CA PHE A 104 -8.34 -8.44 -9.14
C PHE A 104 -7.70 -7.33 -8.32
N TYR A 105 -7.77 -7.44 -6.99
CA TYR A 105 -7.31 -6.37 -6.12
C TYR A 105 -6.70 -6.91 -4.84
N ASP A 106 -5.75 -6.15 -4.32
CA ASP A 106 -5.36 -6.22 -2.92
C ASP A 106 -6.05 -5.10 -2.13
N HIS A 107 -6.36 -5.39 -0.87
CA HIS A 107 -6.98 -4.43 0.04
C HIS A 107 -6.26 -4.47 1.39
N TYR A 108 -5.61 -3.38 1.73
CA TYR A 108 -4.90 -3.21 2.99
C TYR A 108 -5.64 -2.22 3.91
N PRO A 109 -5.99 -2.62 5.14
CA PRO A 109 -6.56 -1.74 6.15
C PRO A 109 -5.62 -0.60 6.55
N PRO A 110 -6.13 0.46 7.21
CA PRO A 110 -5.32 1.64 7.54
C PRO A 110 -4.12 1.40 8.46
N GLU A 111 -4.07 0.29 9.19
CA GLU A 111 -3.07 0.07 10.25
C GLU A 111 -2.07 -1.05 9.92
N LEU A 112 -2.39 -1.90 8.94
CA LEU A 112 -1.67 -3.16 8.71
C LEU A 112 -1.53 -3.44 7.21
N LEU A 113 -0.35 -3.89 6.80
CA LEU A 113 -0.12 -4.46 5.47
C LEU A 113 -0.58 -5.93 5.40
N ASN A 114 -1.78 -6.21 5.89
CA ASN A 114 -2.44 -7.49 5.73
C ASN A 114 -3.49 -7.38 4.63
N ASN A 115 -3.38 -8.19 3.57
CA ASN A 115 -4.35 -8.18 2.49
C ASN A 115 -5.64 -8.87 2.96
N ILE A 116 -6.75 -8.14 2.93
CA ILE A 116 -8.09 -8.60 3.31
C ILE A 116 -9.03 -8.69 2.10
N ALA A 117 -8.49 -8.65 0.88
CA ALA A 117 -9.29 -8.77 -0.32
C ALA A 117 -10.07 -10.09 -0.35
N ALA A 118 -11.33 -10.01 -0.80
CA ALA A 118 -12.12 -11.19 -1.08
C ALA A 118 -11.65 -11.79 -2.43
N PRO A 119 -11.62 -13.12 -2.59
CA PRO A 119 -11.22 -13.76 -3.84
C PRO A 119 -12.30 -13.52 -4.91
N LYS A 120 -12.18 -12.41 -5.64
CA LYS A 120 -13.13 -12.00 -6.67
C LYS A 120 -12.41 -11.44 -7.90
N LEU A 121 -12.84 -11.90 -9.07
CA LEU A 121 -12.39 -11.42 -10.36
C LEU A 121 -13.44 -10.48 -10.96
N PHE A 122 -12.97 -9.48 -11.68
CA PHE A 122 -13.79 -8.47 -12.34
C PHE A 122 -13.44 -8.40 -13.82
N THR A 123 -14.37 -7.86 -14.61
CA THR A 123 -14.19 -7.69 -16.07
C THR A 123 -13.60 -6.33 -16.42
N SER A 124 -13.61 -5.38 -15.49
CA SER A 124 -13.00 -4.06 -15.63
C SER A 124 -12.52 -3.51 -14.29
N GLU A 125 -11.56 -2.58 -14.34
CA GLU A 125 -11.10 -1.81 -13.18
C GLU A 125 -12.26 -1.02 -12.53
N TYR A 126 -13.14 -0.44 -13.35
CA TYR A 126 -14.32 0.28 -12.88
C TYR A 126 -15.26 -0.60 -12.04
N GLU A 127 -15.56 -1.81 -12.53
CA GLU A 127 -16.40 -2.77 -11.82
C GLU A 127 -15.77 -3.17 -10.47
N CYS A 128 -14.45 -3.41 -10.47
CA CYS A 128 -13.69 -3.72 -9.27
C CYS A 128 -13.81 -2.60 -8.22
N LEU A 129 -13.50 -1.36 -8.60
CA LEU A 129 -13.52 -0.21 -7.70
C LEU A 129 -14.93 0.07 -7.17
N ASN A 130 -15.96 0.00 -8.00
CA ASN A 130 -17.35 0.22 -7.56
C ASN A 130 -17.76 -0.84 -6.53
N TRP A 131 -17.40 -2.11 -6.75
CA TRP A 131 -17.71 -3.18 -5.78
C TRP A 131 -16.99 -2.94 -4.45
N ILE A 132 -15.72 -2.53 -4.46
CA ILE A 132 -14.95 -2.24 -3.24
C ILE A 132 -15.56 -1.05 -2.48
N GLN A 133 -15.87 0.03 -3.19
CA GLN A 133 -16.50 1.22 -2.60
C GLN A 133 -17.86 0.89 -1.94
N GLN A 134 -18.69 0.07 -2.60
CA GLN A 134 -19.95 -0.40 -2.01
C GLN A 134 -19.73 -1.22 -0.74
N GLY A 135 -18.69 -2.05 -0.69
CA GLY A 135 -18.31 -2.81 0.50
C GLY A 135 -17.88 -1.92 1.64
N LEU A 136 -17.02 -0.94 1.37
CA LEU A 136 -16.52 0.02 2.36
C LEU A 136 -17.59 1.02 2.85
N LEU A 137 -18.68 1.18 2.08
CA LEU A 137 -19.88 1.93 2.48
C LEU A 137 -20.93 1.08 3.22
N GLY A 138 -20.69 -0.23 3.41
CA GLY A 138 -21.67 -1.16 4.00
C GLY A 138 -22.90 -1.42 3.12
N ARG A 139 -22.84 -1.08 1.83
CA ARG A 139 -23.98 -1.19 0.90
C ARG A 139 -24.22 -2.62 0.42
N HIS A 140 -23.23 -3.51 0.50
CA HIS A 140 -23.40 -4.95 0.20
C HIS A 140 -24.30 -5.68 1.20
N ILE A 141 -24.32 -5.23 2.47
CA ILE A 141 -25.16 -5.84 3.52
C ILE A 141 -26.64 -5.53 3.29
N LYS A 142 -26.95 -4.35 2.74
CA LYS A 142 -28.34 -3.91 2.51
C LYS A 142 -29.01 -4.56 1.30
N GLN A 143 -28.25 -5.08 0.33
CA GLN A 143 -28.81 -5.68 -0.88
C GLN A 143 -29.18 -7.17 -0.73
N LYS A 144 -28.67 -7.86 0.30
CA LYS A 144 -29.06 -9.26 0.61
C LYS A 144 -30.29 -9.38 1.51
N ALA A 145 -30.86 -8.26 1.97
CA ALA A 145 -32.00 -8.22 2.88
C ALA A 145 -33.32 -7.80 2.19
N LYS A 146 -33.46 -8.04 0.89
CA LYS A 146 -34.69 -7.82 0.13
C LYS A 146 -35.07 -9.06 -0.66
#